data_AF-A0A7X4A246-F1
#
_entry.id   AF-A0A7X4A246-F1
#
_cell.length_a   1.000
_cell.length_b   1.000
_cell.length_c   1.000
_cell.angle_alpha   90.00
_cell.angle_beta   90.00
_cell.angle_gamma   90.00
#
_symmetry.space_group_name_H-M   'P 1'
#
loop_
_entity.id
_entity.type
_entity.pdbx_description
1 polymer ?
#
loop_
_entity_poly.entity_id
_entity_poly.type
_entity_poly.pdbx_seq_one_letter_code
_entity_poly.pdbx_strand_id
1 'polypeptide(L)'
;LVHGGGPGVEKIAARWAENNGVQQIVCKPDWTRHGRAAPFRRNDELLNLLPKGVIAFPGSGITDNLVDKARQLGIPVMRAA
;
A
#
# COMPACT_ATOMS: atom_id res chain seq x y z
N LEU A 1 -7.45 -5.93 -4.99
CA LEU A 1 -6.89 -5.26 -3.80
C LEU A 1 -5.37 -5.18 -3.94
N VAL A 2 -4.75 -4.03 -3.67
CA VAL A 2 -3.28 -3.89 -3.68
C VAL A 2 -2.80 -3.56 -2.26
N HIS A 3 -1.76 -4.23 -1.76
CA HIS A 3 -1.20 -4.01 -0.42
C HIS A 3 0.28 -4.43 -0.34
N GLY A 4 0.98 -4.06 0.74
CA GLY A 4 2.42 -4.33 0.92
C GLY A 4 2.80 -5.72 1.42
N GLY A 5 1.82 -6.53 1.84
CA GLY A 5 2.02 -7.86 2.42
C GLY A 5 2.61 -7.89 3.84
N GLY A 6 2.61 -6.77 4.55
CA GLY A 6 3.05 -6.65 5.94
C GLY A 6 2.02 -7.15 6.97
N PRO A 7 2.40 -7.17 8.26
CA PRO A 7 1.49 -7.51 9.35
C PRO A 7 0.41 -6.44 9.56
N GLY A 8 -0.54 -6.71 10.47
CA GLY A 8 -1.59 -5.75 10.86
C GLY A 8 -2.64 -5.55 9.76
N VAL A 9 -2.93 -4.28 9.45
CA VAL A 9 -3.97 -3.88 8.47
C VAL A 9 -3.79 -4.57 7.12
N GLU A 10 -2.55 -4.65 6.62
CA GLU A 10 -2.29 -5.26 5.31
C GLU A 10 -2.61 -6.77 5.32
N LYS A 11 -2.37 -7.47 6.45
CA LYS A 11 -2.74 -8.88 6.62
C LYS A 11 -4.25 -9.07 6.76
N ILE A 12 -4.93 -8.17 7.46
CA ILE A 12 -6.40 -8.19 7.59
C ILE A 12 -7.06 -7.99 6.22
N ALA A 13 -6.59 -7.00 5.46
CA ALA A 13 -7.07 -6.73 4.11
C ALA A 13 -6.82 -7.93 3.17
N ALA A 14 -5.66 -8.56 3.26
CA ALA A 14 -5.35 -9.78 2.51
C ALA A 14 -6.32 -10.92 2.82
N ARG A 15 -6.56 -11.19 4.11
CA ARG A 15 -7.52 -12.22 4.56
C ARG A 15 -8.95 -11.92 4.12
N TRP A 16 -9.37 -10.66 4.19
CA TRP A 16 -10.67 -10.24 3.67
C TRP A 16 -10.77 -10.54 2.17
N ALA A 17 -9.74 -10.20 1.39
CA ALA A 17 -9.74 -10.46 -0.05
C ALA A 17 -9.75 -11.97 -0.38
N GLU A 18 -8.98 -12.79 0.34
CA GLU A 18 -9.03 -14.26 0.23
C GLU A 18 -10.44 -14.79 0.47
N ASN A 19 -11.06 -14.39 1.60
CA ASN A 19 -12.39 -14.87 1.99
C ASN A 19 -13.51 -14.45 1.02
N ASN A 20 -13.30 -13.38 0.25
CA ASN A 20 -14.29 -12.85 -0.70
C ASN A 20 -13.94 -13.16 -2.17
N GLY A 21 -12.90 -13.95 -2.44
CA GLY A 21 -12.48 -14.26 -3.81
C GLY A 21 -11.98 -13.05 -4.60
N VAL A 22 -11.52 -12.00 -3.92
CA VAL A 22 -11.02 -10.78 -4.55
C VAL A 22 -9.55 -10.96 -4.92
N GLN A 23 -9.21 -10.70 -6.18
CA GLN A 23 -7.81 -10.77 -6.65
C GLN A 23 -6.92 -9.78 -5.88
N GLN A 24 -5.73 -10.26 -5.51
CA GLN A 24 -4.74 -9.51 -4.74
C GLN A 24 -3.46 -9.29 -5.55
N ILE A 25 -2.88 -8.10 -5.40
CA ILE A 25 -1.54 -7.77 -5.88
C ILE A 25 -0.73 -7.35 -4.65
N VAL A 26 0.38 -8.05 -4.40
CA VAL A 26 1.21 -7.84 -3.22
C VAL A 26 2.52 -7.15 -3.63
N CYS A 27 2.71 -5.90 -3.20
CA CYS A 27 3.90 -5.10 -3.45
C CYS A 27 4.86 -5.18 -2.26
N LYS A 28 5.62 -6.28 -2.15
CA LYS A 28 6.57 -6.48 -1.04
C LYS A 28 7.79 -5.57 -1.19
N PRO A 29 8.35 -5.04 -0.09
CA PRO A 29 9.60 -4.28 -0.15
C PRO A 29 10.77 -5.17 -0.57
N ASP A 30 11.45 -4.80 -1.66
CA ASP A 30 12.69 -5.44 -2.09
C ASP A 30 13.91 -4.84 -1.36
N TRP A 31 14.23 -5.44 -0.22
CA TRP A 31 15.35 -5.03 0.64
C TRP A 31 16.72 -5.24 -0.01
N THR A 32 16.85 -6.28 -0.84
CA THR A 32 18.12 -6.61 -1.50
C THR A 32 18.48 -5.54 -2.53
N ARG A 33 17.48 -5.05 -3.28
CA ARG A 33 17.69 -4.05 -4.32
C ARG A 33 17.71 -2.60 -3.81
N HIS A 34 16.94 -2.30 -2.77
CA HIS A 34 16.69 -0.91 -2.36
C HIS A 34 17.09 -0.58 -0.92
N GLY A 35 17.54 -1.57 -0.14
CA GLY A 35 17.98 -1.37 1.24
C GLY A 35 16.96 -0.59 2.07
N ARG A 36 17.42 0.45 2.77
CA ARG A 36 16.56 1.29 3.63
C ARG A 36 15.44 2.02 2.87
N ALA A 37 15.56 2.19 1.56
CA ALA A 37 14.54 2.83 0.73
C ALA A 37 13.44 1.86 0.27
N ALA A 38 13.60 0.55 0.49
CA ALA A 38 12.65 -0.48 0.02
C ALA A 38 11.19 -0.22 0.42
N PRO A 39 10.87 0.22 1.66
CA PRO A 39 9.49 0.53 2.04
C PRO A 39 8.87 1.72 1.31
N PHE A 40 9.69 2.69 0.88
CA PHE A 40 9.22 3.84 0.12
C PHE A 40 9.09 3.51 -1.38
N ARG A 41 10.00 2.70 -1.91
CA ARG A 41 9.96 2.24 -3.31
C ARG A 41 8.76 1.34 -3.60
N ARG A 42 8.38 0.45 -2.67
CA ARG A 42 7.15 -0.34 -2.83
C ARG A 42 5.88 0.52 -2.92
N ASN A 43 5.87 1.71 -2.29
CA ASN A 43 4.73 2.63 -2.39
C ASN A 43 4.64 3.20 -3.81
N ASP A 44 5.79 3.52 -4.42
CA ASP A 44 5.84 3.95 -5.82
C ASP A 44 5.32 2.85 -6.74
N GLU A 45 5.78 1.61 -6.55
CA GLU A 45 5.30 0.46 -7.32
C GLU A 45 3.80 0.23 -7.15
N LEU A 46 3.28 0.33 -5.93
CA LEU A 46 1.85 0.20 -5.63
C LEU A 46 1.04 1.28 -6.34
N LEU A 47 1.48 2.55 -6.31
CA LEU A 47 0.78 3.66 -6.94
C LEU A 47 0.91 3.67 -8.47
N ASN A 48 2.00 3.12 -9.02
CA ASN A 48 2.19 2.94 -10.46
C ASN A 48 1.22 1.93 -11.07
N LEU A 49 0.54 1.11 -10.25
CA LEU A 49 -0.59 0.29 -10.69
C LEU A 49 -1.88 1.10 -10.89
N LEU A 50 -1.84 2.42 -10.65
CA LEU A 50 -2.95 3.36 -10.80
C LEU A 50 -4.22 2.90 -10.09
N PRO A 51 -4.16 2.65 -8.76
CA PRO A 51 -5.34 2.25 -8.02
C PRO A 51 -6.41 3.34 -8.08
N LYS A 52 -7.68 2.92 -8.10
CA LYS A 52 -8.84 3.84 -8.13
C LYS A 52 -8.94 4.72 -6.88
N GLY A 53 -8.36 4.29 -5.77
CA GLY A 53 -8.30 5.02 -4.53
C GLY A 53 -7.40 4.32 -3.52
N VAL A 54 -7.00 5.04 -2.49
CA VAL A 54 -6.15 4.54 -1.39
C VAL A 54 -6.92 4.66 -0.09
N ILE A 55 -6.95 3.58 0.69
CA ILE A 55 -7.41 3.60 2.08
C ILE A 55 -6.18 3.53 2.97
N ALA A 56 -5.93 4.60 3.72
CA ALA A 56 -4.77 4.73 4.59
C ALA A 56 -5.21 4.66 6.06
N PHE A 57 -4.58 3.78 6.83
CA PHE A 57 -4.76 3.66 8.27
C PHE A 57 -3.62 4.37 9.01
N PRO A 58 -3.75 4.65 10.32
CA PRO A 58 -2.67 5.28 11.08
C PRO A 58 -1.39 4.43 10.99
N GLY A 59 -0.24 5.08 10.84
CA GLY A 59 1.03 4.39 10.58
C GLY A 59 2.23 5.29 10.77
N SER A 60 3.37 4.85 10.24
CA SER A 60 4.62 5.61 10.27
C SER A 60 4.73 6.58 9.09
N GLY A 61 5.83 7.31 8.99
CA GLY A 61 6.15 8.15 7.83
C GLY A 61 6.18 7.40 6.48
N ILE A 62 6.23 6.06 6.48
CA ILE A 62 6.06 5.26 5.25
C ILE A 62 4.61 5.34 4.75
N THR A 63 3.64 5.33 5.65
CA THR A 63 2.22 5.45 5.30
C THR A 63 1.90 6.87 4.87
N ASP A 64 2.44 7.89 5.55
CA ASP A 64 2.25 9.28 5.12
C ASP A 64 2.87 9.53 3.74
N ASN A 65 4.05 8.95 3.46
CA ASN A 65 4.63 9.00 2.12
C ASN A 65 3.72 8.41 1.04
N LEU A 66 3.04 7.29 1.32
CA LEU A 66 2.06 6.71 0.39
C LEU A 66 0.91 7.68 0.13
N VAL A 67 0.37 8.29 1.18
CA VAL A 67 -0.75 9.25 1.09
C VAL A 67 -0.36 10.48 0.28
N ASP A 68 0.80 11.06 0.54
CA ASP A 68 1.26 12.27 -0.13
C ASP A 68 1.48 12.01 -1.62
N LYS A 69 2.11 10.89 -1.97
CA LYS A 69 2.31 10.49 -3.38
C LYS A 69 0.99 10.19 -4.08
N ALA A 70 0.05 9.51 -3.42
CA ALA A 70 -1.27 9.24 -3.99
C ALA A 70 -2.00 10.55 -4.32
N ARG A 71 -1.96 11.53 -3.41
CA ARG A 71 -2.54 12.86 -3.62
C ARG A 71 -1.87 13.62 -4.76
N GLN A 72 -0.55 13.55 -4.88
CA GLN A 72 0.19 14.16 -6.00
C GLN A 72 -0.23 13.58 -7.35
N LEU A 73 -0.56 12.30 -7.40
CA LEU A 73 -1.05 11.62 -8.60
C LEU A 73 -2.56 11.83 -8.85
N GLY A 74 -3.25 12.62 -8.02
CA GLY A 74 -4.70 12.84 -8.12
C GLY A 74 -5.53 11.63 -7.72
N ILE A 75 -4.94 10.64 -7.05
CA ILE A 75 -5.65 9.44 -6.59
C ILE A 75 -6.41 9.79 -5.29
N PRO A 76 -7.72 9.55 -5.21
CA PRO A 76 -8.49 9.80 -4.00
C PRO A 76 -7.96 8.99 -2.81
N VAL A 77 -7.79 9.66 -1.67
CA VAL A 77 -7.32 9.03 -0.43
C VAL A 77 -8.39 9.15 0.66
N MET A 78 -8.79 8.02 1.23
CA MET A 78 -9.57 7.94 2.45
C MET A 78 -8.65 7.60 3.63
N ARG A 79 -8.61 8.44 4.66
CA ARG A 79 -7.95 8.11 5.93
C ARG A 79 -8.97 7.45 6.85
N ALA A 80 -8.72 6.20 7.22
CA ALA A 80 -9.49 5.48 8.22
C ALA A 80 -8.85 5.72 9.60
N ALA A 81 -9.66 6.12 10.59
CA ALA A 81 -9.24 6.42 11.96
C ALA A 81 -9.54 5.24 12.88
#